data_AF-A0A133ZBX2-F1
#
_entry.id   AF-A0A133ZBX2-F1
#
_cell.length_a   1.000
_cell.length_b   1.000
_cell.length_c   1.000
_cell.angle_alpha   90.00
_cell.angle_beta   90.00
_cell.angle_gamma   90.00
#
_symmetry.space_group_name_H-M   'P 1'
#
loop_
_entity.id
_entity.type
_entity.pdbx_description
1 polymer ?
#
loop_
_entity_poly.entity_id
_entity_poly.type
_entity_poly.pdbx_seq_one_letter_code
_entity_poly.pdbx_strand_id
1 'polypeptide(L)'
;MKNQYGILTKSDRAISAEMAGAVTYSNLSAWQKRAVDACAVISHEWHHTGAAANCTDYYYQDQFKHLNPADFPPVKPTKAQQPDLKRLRIRIVYDQMVGGFTRKHPRWAEFVAEGLDVRKKDNFIIGAQGRRLSSNNKEVTYLYKRPRARKFVEITYKEARELGYKFA
;
A
#
# COMPACT_ATOMS: atom_id res chain seq x y z
N MET A 1 9.55 -32.97 -9.69
CA MET A 1 9.58 -33.79 -8.45
C MET A 1 8.36 -33.49 -7.57
N LYS A 2 7.41 -34.41 -7.37
CA LYS A 2 6.23 -34.17 -6.49
C LYS A 2 6.60 -34.38 -5.03
N ASN A 3 6.16 -33.50 -4.13
CA ASN A 3 6.22 -33.72 -2.69
C ASN A 3 4.96 -34.49 -2.25
N GLN A 4 4.99 -35.15 -1.07
CA GLN A 4 3.95 -36.06 -0.56
C GLN A 4 2.53 -35.49 -0.42
N TYR A 5 2.32 -34.21 -0.73
CA TYR A 5 1.05 -33.48 -0.60
C TYR A 5 0.39 -33.09 -1.94
N GLY A 6 0.88 -33.58 -3.08
CA GLY A 6 0.23 -33.35 -4.38
C GLY A 6 0.24 -31.90 -4.89
N ILE A 7 0.94 -31.00 -4.20
CA ILE A 7 1.08 -29.59 -4.59
C ILE A 7 2.04 -29.51 -5.77
N LEU A 8 1.58 -28.86 -6.85
CA LEU A 8 2.32 -28.65 -8.09
C LEU A 8 3.68 -28.00 -7.83
N THR A 9 4.73 -28.80 -7.99
CA THR A 9 6.10 -28.36 -8.07
C THR A 9 6.29 -27.54 -9.34
N LYS A 10 7.12 -26.50 -9.23
CA LYS A 10 7.65 -25.71 -10.34
C LYS A 10 7.95 -26.58 -11.57
N SER A 11 7.57 -26.14 -12.77
CA SER A 11 7.79 -26.93 -13.99
C SER A 11 9.29 -27.17 -14.22
N ASP A 12 9.65 -28.28 -14.88
CA ASP A 12 11.05 -28.58 -15.18
C ASP A 12 11.70 -27.49 -16.05
N ARG A 13 10.92 -26.83 -16.91
CA ARG A 13 11.37 -25.67 -17.67
C ARG A 13 11.65 -24.45 -16.80
N ALA A 14 10.81 -24.16 -15.81
CA ALA A 14 11.09 -23.10 -14.84
C ALA A 14 12.33 -23.39 -14.00
N ILE A 15 12.57 -24.66 -13.65
CA ILE A 15 13.81 -25.07 -12.97
C ILE A 15 15.01 -24.87 -13.89
N SER A 16 14.91 -25.30 -15.16
CA SER A 16 15.96 -25.14 -16.16
C SER A 16 16.30 -23.67 -16.41
N ALA A 17 15.28 -22.79 -16.50
CA ALA A 17 15.48 -21.36 -16.71
C ALA A 17 16.27 -20.72 -15.54
N GLU A 18 15.96 -21.09 -14.29
CA GLU A 18 16.74 -20.62 -13.15
C GLU A 18 18.16 -21.16 -13.12
N MET A 19 18.35 -22.43 -13.46
CA MET A 19 19.70 -23.02 -13.59
C MET A 19 20.51 -22.34 -14.69
N ALA A 20 19.86 -21.87 -15.76
CA ALA A 20 20.47 -21.07 -16.82
C ALA A 20 20.72 -19.60 -16.42
N GLY A 21 20.37 -19.19 -15.20
CA GLY A 21 20.60 -17.84 -14.68
C GLY A 21 19.47 -16.84 -14.96
N ALA A 22 18.31 -17.29 -15.42
CA ALA A 22 17.13 -16.45 -15.53
C ALA A 22 16.57 -16.12 -14.15
N VAL A 23 16.10 -14.89 -13.98
CA VAL A 23 15.51 -14.39 -12.73
C VAL A 23 14.08 -13.91 -12.95
N THR A 24 13.26 -14.03 -11.92
CA THR A 24 11.88 -13.54 -11.94
C THR A 24 11.83 -12.02 -11.79
N TYR A 25 10.72 -11.40 -12.21
CA TYR A 25 10.51 -9.96 -12.06
C TYR A 25 10.81 -9.45 -10.64
N SER A 26 10.41 -10.19 -9.59
CA SER A 26 10.65 -9.79 -8.20
C SER A 26 12.12 -9.65 -7.84
N ASN A 27 12.99 -10.43 -8.47
CA ASN A 27 14.43 -10.48 -8.22
C ASN A 27 15.23 -9.48 -9.06
N LEU A 28 14.59 -8.80 -10.02
CA LEU A 28 15.21 -7.70 -10.76
C LEU A 28 15.45 -6.49 -9.85
N SER A 29 16.53 -5.76 -10.12
CA SER A 29 16.80 -4.47 -9.49
C SER A 29 15.73 -3.43 -9.87
N ALA A 30 15.65 -2.33 -9.10
CA ALA A 30 14.58 -1.36 -9.27
C ALA A 30 14.54 -0.70 -10.66
N TRP A 31 15.70 -0.48 -11.30
CA TRP A 31 15.74 0.11 -12.64
C TRP A 31 15.41 -0.91 -13.74
N GLN A 32 15.81 -2.17 -13.56
CA GLN A 32 15.46 -3.26 -14.48
C GLN A 32 13.95 -3.51 -14.51
N LYS A 33 13.30 -3.47 -13.35
CA LYS A 33 11.83 -3.52 -13.26
C LYS A 33 11.18 -2.41 -14.09
N ARG A 34 11.69 -1.17 -13.97
CA ARG A 34 11.19 -0.04 -14.77
C ARG A 34 11.45 -0.21 -16.26
N ALA A 35 12.57 -0.82 -16.65
CA ALA A 35 12.84 -1.14 -18.05
C ALA A 35 11.86 -2.16 -18.62
N VAL A 36 11.50 -3.19 -17.83
CA VAL A 36 10.45 -4.15 -18.18
C VAL A 36 9.09 -3.45 -18.26
N ASP A 37 8.73 -2.61 -17.29
CA ASP A 37 7.45 -1.86 -17.26
C ASP A 37 7.33 -0.88 -18.43
N ALA A 38 8.46 -0.35 -18.91
CA ALA A 38 8.55 0.48 -20.11
C ALA A 38 8.59 -0.32 -21.43
N CYS A 39 8.40 -1.65 -21.36
CA CYS A 39 8.47 -2.58 -22.48
C CYS A 39 9.83 -2.59 -23.22
N ALA A 40 10.91 -2.17 -22.58
CA ALA A 40 12.26 -2.19 -23.16
C ALA A 40 12.89 -3.59 -23.13
N VAL A 41 12.42 -4.46 -22.22
CA VAL A 41 12.80 -5.87 -22.13
C VAL A 41 11.55 -6.73 -22.07
N ILE A 42 11.44 -7.69 -22.98
CA ILE A 42 10.36 -8.67 -23.01
C ILE A 42 10.82 -9.92 -22.25
N SER A 43 9.90 -10.57 -21.54
CA SER A 43 10.20 -11.85 -20.88
C SER A 43 10.64 -12.87 -21.92
N HIS A 44 11.74 -13.57 -21.62
CA HIS A 44 12.29 -14.53 -22.57
C HIS A 44 11.48 -15.82 -22.57
N GLU A 45 11.04 -16.23 -21.38
CA GLU A 45 10.25 -17.44 -21.19
C GLU A 45 9.18 -17.21 -20.14
N TRP A 46 8.10 -17.96 -20.33
CA TRP A 46 6.96 -17.99 -19.45
C TRP A 46 6.76 -19.41 -18.98
N HIS A 47 6.66 -19.60 -17.68
CA HIS A 47 6.50 -20.93 -17.10
C HIS A 47 5.42 -20.95 -16.02
N HIS A 48 4.68 -22.06 -15.99
CA HIS A 48 3.74 -22.33 -14.91
C HIS A 48 4.47 -22.55 -13.58
N THR A 49 4.09 -21.78 -12.57
CA THR A 49 4.63 -21.85 -11.22
C THR A 49 3.49 -22.01 -10.22
N GLY A 50 3.14 -23.25 -9.88
CA GLY A 50 2.26 -23.60 -8.76
C GLY A 50 0.86 -24.09 -9.13
N ALA A 51 0.05 -24.29 -8.09
CA ALA A 51 -1.20 -25.06 -8.16
C ALA A 51 -2.38 -24.37 -8.87
N ALA A 52 -2.36 -23.04 -8.98
CA ALA A 52 -3.49 -22.24 -9.46
C ALA A 52 -3.30 -21.71 -10.90
N ALA A 53 -2.49 -22.38 -11.72
CA ALA A 53 -2.06 -21.87 -13.02
C ALA A 53 -1.42 -20.47 -12.93
N ASN A 54 -0.76 -20.17 -11.81
CA ASN A 54 0.01 -18.93 -11.67
C ASN A 54 1.19 -18.96 -12.63
N CYS A 55 1.47 -17.79 -13.18
CA CYS A 55 2.35 -17.62 -14.31
C CYS A 55 3.47 -16.66 -13.91
N THR A 56 4.71 -17.04 -14.18
CA THR A 56 5.86 -16.20 -13.87
C THR A 56 6.71 -15.99 -15.11
N ASP A 57 6.96 -14.71 -15.40
CA ASP A 57 7.89 -14.27 -16.42
C ASP A 57 9.34 -14.35 -15.91
N TYR A 58 10.22 -14.85 -16.78
CA TYR A 58 11.65 -14.96 -16.53
C TYR A 58 12.45 -14.03 -17.46
N TYR A 59 13.50 -13.43 -16.89
CA TYR A 59 14.36 -12.45 -17.54
C TYR A 59 15.83 -12.82 -17.35
N TYR A 60 16.63 -12.64 -18.37
CA TYR A 60 18.08 -12.85 -18.29
C TYR A 60 18.78 -11.52 -18.06
N GLN A 61 19.81 -11.50 -17.20
CA GLN A 61 20.60 -10.31 -16.92
C GLN A 61 21.22 -9.69 -18.19
N ASP A 62 21.56 -10.54 -19.16
CA ASP A 62 22.15 -10.14 -20.43
C ASP A 62 21.25 -9.23 -21.27
N GLN A 63 19.93 -9.36 -21.14
CA GLN A 63 18.96 -8.50 -21.83
C GLN A 63 19.06 -7.03 -21.37
N PHE A 64 19.65 -6.78 -20.20
CA PHE A 64 19.80 -5.45 -19.62
C PHE A 64 21.18 -4.84 -19.89
N LYS A 65 22.16 -5.60 -20.41
CA LYS A 65 23.56 -5.14 -20.60
C LYS A 65 23.68 -3.92 -21.52
N HIS A 66 22.80 -3.83 -22.51
CA HIS A 66 22.81 -2.75 -23.51
C HIS A 66 21.89 -1.57 -23.14
N LEU A 67 21.19 -1.66 -22.01
CA LEU A 67 20.31 -0.60 -21.53
C LEU A 67 21.06 0.29 -20.56
N ASN A 68 20.85 1.60 -20.70
CA ASN A 68 21.38 2.56 -19.74
C ASN A 68 20.38 2.76 -18.59
N PRO A 69 20.75 2.53 -17.32
CA PRO A 69 19.88 2.75 -16.18
C PRO A 69 19.32 4.18 -16.08
N ALA A 70 20.03 5.17 -16.63
CA ALA A 70 19.61 6.57 -16.65
C ALA A 70 18.33 6.82 -17.46
N ASP A 71 18.07 5.99 -18.49
CA ASP A 71 16.88 6.09 -19.35
C ASP A 71 15.61 5.61 -18.62
N PHE A 72 15.78 4.90 -17.49
CA PHE A 72 14.70 4.36 -16.67
C PHE A 72 14.70 5.00 -15.28
N PRO A 73 14.48 6.33 -15.16
CA PRO A 73 14.47 7.01 -13.89
C PRO A 73 13.27 6.58 -13.02
N PRO A 74 13.38 6.69 -11.69
CA PRO A 74 12.24 6.43 -10.82
C PRO A 74 11.13 7.44 -11.06
N VAL A 75 9.97 6.96 -11.49
CA VAL A 75 8.75 7.77 -11.57
C VAL A 75 8.26 8.01 -10.14
N LYS A 76 8.40 9.25 -9.65
CA LYS A 76 7.81 9.63 -8.37
C LYS A 76 6.29 9.69 -8.56
N PRO A 77 5.50 8.99 -7.72
CA PRO A 77 4.06 9.16 -7.78
C PRO A 77 3.74 10.63 -7.51
N THR A 78 2.97 11.25 -8.41
CA THR A 78 2.49 12.62 -8.20
C THR A 78 1.68 12.64 -6.92
N LYS A 79 2.16 13.38 -5.92
CA LYS A 79 1.42 13.53 -4.66
C LYS A 79 0.09 14.18 -5.00
N ALA A 80 -1.01 13.63 -4.50
CA ALA A 80 -2.29 14.28 -4.67
C ALA A 80 -2.22 15.67 -4.01
N GLN A 81 -2.61 16.70 -4.77
CA GLN A 81 -2.78 18.02 -4.21
C GLN A 81 -3.94 17.95 -3.21
N GLN A 82 -3.63 18.22 -1.94
CA GLN A 82 -4.60 18.33 -0.86
C GLN A 82 -4.83 19.81 -0.55
N PRO A 83 -6.01 20.18 -0.06
CA PRO A 83 -6.24 21.49 0.56
C PRO A 83 -5.38 21.69 1.81
N ASP A 84 -5.45 22.87 2.40
CA ASP A 84 -4.72 23.23 3.63
C ASP A 84 -5.07 22.30 4.81
N LEU A 85 -4.21 21.31 5.05
CA LEU A 85 -4.36 20.29 6.09
C LEU A 85 -4.42 20.88 7.51
N LYS A 86 -3.95 22.11 7.73
CA LYS A 86 -4.03 22.77 9.05
C LYS A 86 -5.48 23.10 9.46
N ARG A 87 -6.40 23.07 8.50
CA ARG A 87 -7.81 23.43 8.69
C ARG A 87 -8.69 22.24 8.97
N LEU A 88 -8.20 21.00 8.84
CA LEU A 88 -8.98 19.81 9.13
C LEU A 88 -8.42 19.08 10.35
N ARG A 89 -9.32 18.63 11.22
CA ARG A 89 -9.04 17.64 12.26
C ARG A 89 -10.10 16.55 12.20
N ILE A 90 -9.73 15.37 12.64
CA ILE A 90 -10.62 14.23 12.78
C ILE A 90 -10.63 13.86 14.26
N ARG A 91 -11.84 13.63 14.78
CA ARG A 91 -12.07 13.05 16.09
C ARG A 91 -12.61 11.64 15.88
N ILE A 92 -11.93 10.64 16.41
CA ILE A 92 -12.32 9.23 16.33
C ILE A 92 -12.55 8.73 17.75
N VAL A 93 -13.75 8.19 17.99
CA VAL A 93 -14.09 7.51 19.24
C VAL A 93 -14.04 6.00 18.99
N TYR A 94 -13.30 5.26 19.81
CA TYR A 94 -13.18 3.81 19.69
C TYR A 94 -12.95 3.13 21.04
N ASP A 95 -13.28 1.85 21.12
CA ASP A 95 -12.96 1.02 22.28
C ASP A 95 -11.52 0.52 22.22
N GLN A 96 -10.78 0.77 23.28
CA GLN A 96 -9.43 0.25 23.47
C GLN A 96 -9.41 -0.72 24.64
N MET A 97 -8.73 -1.85 24.46
CA MET A 97 -8.51 -2.78 25.56
C MET A 97 -7.51 -2.16 26.54
N VAL A 98 -7.96 -1.94 27.77
CA VAL A 98 -7.16 -1.36 28.87
C VAL A 98 -6.66 -2.42 29.86
N GLY A 99 -7.07 -3.68 29.69
CA GLY A 99 -6.50 -4.81 30.41
C GLY A 99 -7.10 -6.14 30.02
N GLY A 100 -6.27 -7.20 30.03
CA GLY A 100 -6.75 -8.57 29.89
C GLY A 100 -5.75 -9.55 29.28
N PHE A 101 -4.88 -10.13 30.11
CA PHE A 101 -4.41 -11.51 29.91
C PHE A 101 -4.69 -12.41 31.14
N THR A 102 -5.10 -11.83 32.28
CA THR A 102 -5.25 -12.51 33.57
C THR A 102 -6.70 -12.67 34.07
N ARG A 103 -7.70 -12.13 33.36
CA ARG A 103 -9.13 -12.26 33.73
C ARG A 103 -9.94 -12.82 32.57
N LYS A 104 -10.96 -13.65 32.87
CA LYS A 104 -11.86 -14.31 31.90
C LYS A 104 -12.57 -13.36 30.92
N HIS A 105 -12.65 -12.06 31.23
CA HIS A 105 -13.25 -11.06 30.34
C HIS A 105 -12.31 -9.86 30.15
N PRO A 106 -12.03 -9.46 28.89
CA PRO A 106 -11.24 -8.28 28.59
C PRO A 106 -11.96 -7.01 29.03
N ARG A 107 -11.21 -6.04 29.55
CA ARG A 107 -11.72 -4.70 29.90
C ARG A 107 -11.47 -3.74 28.76
N TRP A 108 -12.54 -3.10 28.33
CA TRP A 108 -12.55 -2.08 27.28
C TRP A 108 -12.86 -0.72 27.89
N ALA A 109 -12.23 0.32 27.38
CA ALA A 109 -12.53 1.71 27.70
C ALA A 109 -12.61 2.52 26.42
N GLU A 110 -13.44 3.55 26.43
CA GLU A 110 -13.56 4.47 25.31
C GLU A 110 -12.38 5.43 25.27
N PHE A 111 -11.78 5.55 24.09
CA PHE A 111 -10.71 6.50 23.82
C PHE A 111 -11.12 7.44 22.70
N VAL A 112 -10.72 8.71 22.86
CA VAL A 112 -10.92 9.77 21.87
C VAL A 112 -9.57 10.14 21.28
N ALA A 113 -9.37 9.81 20.01
CA ALA A 113 -8.22 10.25 19.24
C ALA A 113 -8.60 11.51 18.45
N GLU A 114 -7.98 12.64 18.76
CA GLU A 114 -8.12 13.88 17.97
C GLU A 114 -6.79 14.21 17.26
N GLY A 115 -6.86 14.41 15.95
CA GLY A 115 -5.68 14.71 15.15
C GLY A 115 -5.95 14.64 13.65
N LEU A 116 -4.87 14.62 12.87
CA LEU A 116 -4.95 14.41 11.43
C LEU A 116 -3.72 13.62 10.99
N ASP A 117 -3.93 12.37 10.64
CA ASP A 117 -2.90 11.51 10.11
C ASP A 117 -2.96 11.49 8.60
N VAL A 118 -1.83 11.79 7.98
CA VAL A 118 -1.69 11.86 6.54
C VAL A 118 -0.61 10.90 6.08
N ARG A 119 -0.94 10.10 5.07
CA ARG A 119 -0.04 9.12 4.49
C ARG A 119 0.99 9.82 3.59
N LYS A 120 2.27 9.64 3.92
CA LYS A 120 3.40 10.35 3.26
C LYS A 120 3.52 10.13 1.74
N LYS A 121 3.03 8.99 1.23
CA LYS A 121 3.19 8.59 -0.18
C LYS A 121 2.28 9.37 -1.13
N ASP A 122 1.02 9.58 -0.74
CA ASP A 122 -0.06 10.11 -1.58
C ASP A 122 -0.78 11.31 -0.97
N ASN A 123 -0.40 11.71 0.26
CA ASN A 123 -1.05 12.71 1.09
C ASN A 123 -2.50 12.38 1.45
N PHE A 124 -2.93 11.11 1.39
CA PHE A 124 -4.30 10.76 1.78
C PHE A 124 -4.46 10.79 3.30
N ILE A 125 -5.63 11.26 3.74
CA ILE A 125 -5.97 11.31 5.15
C ILE A 125 -6.41 9.92 5.59
N ILE A 126 -5.70 9.35 6.56
CA ILE A 126 -5.88 7.96 6.99
C ILE A 126 -6.60 7.84 8.33
N GLY A 127 -6.61 8.89 9.15
CA GLY A 127 -7.09 8.78 10.52
C GLY A 127 -6.62 9.88 11.46
N ALA A 128 -6.52 9.54 12.74
CA ALA A 128 -6.05 10.41 13.81
C ALA A 128 -5.30 9.60 14.88
N GLN A 129 -4.12 10.08 15.29
CA GLN A 129 -3.29 9.50 16.36
C GLN A 129 -3.03 7.98 16.20
N GLY A 130 -2.77 7.53 14.97
CA GLY A 130 -2.51 6.14 14.62
C GLY A 130 -3.76 5.29 14.40
N ARG A 131 -4.96 5.79 14.75
CA ARG A 131 -6.23 5.09 14.52
C ARG A 131 -6.72 5.36 13.11
N ARG A 132 -6.98 4.31 12.33
CA ARG A 132 -7.45 4.43 10.94
C ARG A 132 -8.95 4.71 10.87
N LEU A 133 -9.37 5.47 9.86
CA LEU A 133 -10.78 5.69 9.52
C LEU A 133 -11.52 4.39 9.18
N SER A 134 -10.82 3.45 8.53
CA SER A 134 -11.36 2.15 8.13
C SER A 134 -11.46 1.12 9.26
N SER A 135 -11.00 1.45 10.47
CA SER A 135 -11.10 0.55 11.62
C SER A 135 -12.52 0.54 12.18
N ASN A 136 -12.81 -0.43 13.06
CA ASN A 136 -14.09 -0.48 13.77
C ASN A 136 -14.16 0.67 14.80
N ASN A 137 -14.65 1.82 14.37
CA ASN A 137 -14.76 3.05 15.15
C ASN A 137 -16.21 3.22 15.57
N LYS A 138 -16.44 3.67 16.81
CA LYS A 138 -17.80 3.98 17.29
C LYS A 138 -18.34 5.22 16.61
N GLU A 139 -17.51 6.26 16.55
CA GLU A 139 -17.89 7.55 15.99
C GLU A 139 -16.68 8.18 15.29
N VAL A 140 -16.95 8.85 14.17
CA VAL A 140 -15.96 9.63 13.43
C VAL A 140 -16.56 10.99 13.11
N THR A 141 -15.99 12.04 13.69
CA THR A 141 -16.40 13.43 13.48
C THR A 141 -15.30 14.19 12.75
N TYR A 142 -15.68 15.03 11.78
CA TYR A 142 -14.75 15.87 11.04
C TYR A 142 -14.90 17.32 11.51
N LEU A 143 -13.78 17.96 11.82
CA LEU A 143 -13.71 19.32 12.33
C LEU A 143 -12.98 20.19 11.31
N TYR A 144 -13.65 21.19 10.77
CA TYR A 144 -13.08 22.12 9.80
C TYR A 144 -13.02 23.55 10.30
N LYS A 145 -11.89 24.21 10.06
CA LYS A 145 -11.66 25.63 10.35
C LYS A 145 -11.76 26.43 9.06
N ARG A 146 -12.86 27.16 8.90
CA ARG A 146 -13.09 28.05 7.75
C ARG A 146 -11.97 29.10 7.64
N PRO A 147 -11.67 29.60 6.41
CA PRO A 147 -10.72 30.69 6.25
C PRO A 147 -11.06 31.86 7.17
N ARG A 148 -10.07 32.39 7.90
CA ARG A 148 -10.21 33.50 8.87
C ARG A 148 -11.06 33.21 10.12
N ALA A 149 -11.66 32.03 10.25
CA ALA A 149 -12.37 31.65 11.45
C ALA A 149 -11.38 31.35 12.60
N ARG A 150 -11.80 31.59 13.85
CA ARG A 150 -11.00 31.25 15.03
C ARG A 150 -11.25 29.82 15.51
N LYS A 151 -12.50 29.34 15.38
CA LYS A 151 -12.97 28.05 15.90
C LYS A 151 -13.09 27.00 14.79
N PHE A 152 -12.98 25.72 15.17
CA PHE A 152 -13.36 24.59 14.33
C PHE A 152 -14.87 24.37 14.41
N VAL A 153 -15.46 23.93 13.32
CA VAL A 153 -16.88 23.59 13.20
C VAL A 153 -16.98 22.14 12.73
N GLU A 154 -17.94 21.40 13.27
CA GLU A 154 -18.23 20.06 12.81
C GLU A 154 -18.79 20.10 11.38
N ILE A 155 -18.24 19.24 10.54
CA ILE A 155 -18.69 19.02 9.17
C ILE A 155 -18.89 17.53 8.93
N THR A 156 -19.68 17.22 7.91
CA THR A 156 -19.89 15.86 7.45
C THR A 156 -18.73 15.39 6.57
N TYR A 157 -18.62 14.07 6.39
CA TYR A 157 -17.66 13.47 5.47
C TYR A 157 -17.85 13.97 4.02
N LYS A 158 -19.10 14.17 3.61
CA LYS A 158 -19.44 14.65 2.26
C LYS A 158 -18.93 16.07 2.03
N GLU A 159 -19.19 16.98 2.97
CA GLU A 159 -18.68 18.35 2.92
C GLU A 159 -17.14 18.38 2.92
N ALA A 160 -16.48 17.51 3.70
CA ALA A 160 -15.03 17.42 3.68
C ALA A 160 -14.49 17.00 2.30
N ARG A 161 -15.17 16.08 1.61
CA ARG A 161 -14.80 15.69 0.23
C ARG A 161 -15.07 16.81 -0.78
N GLU A 162 -16.17 17.55 -0.63
CA GLU A 162 -16.51 18.69 -1.49
C GLU A 162 -15.48 19.83 -1.35
N LEU A 163 -14.91 20.02 -0.16
CA LEU A 163 -13.78 20.93 0.07
C LEU A 163 -12.46 20.45 -0.56
N GLY A 164 -12.45 19.28 -1.19
CA GLY A 164 -11.30 18.71 -1.91
C GLY A 164 -10.41 17.80 -1.09
N TYR A 165 -10.75 17.49 0.17
CA TYR A 165 -9.96 16.56 0.97
C TYR A 165 -10.11 15.13 0.49
N LYS A 166 -8.97 14.42 0.37
CA LYS A 166 -8.94 13.01 -0.03
C LYS A 166 -8.65 12.11 1.16
N PHE A 167 -9.52 11.13 1.36
CA PHE A 167 -9.47 10.14 2.43
C PHE A 167 -9.12 8.75 1.86
N ALA A 168 -8.43 7.94 2.68
CA ALA A 168 -7.97 6.60 2.33
C ALA A 168 -9.00 5.50 2.56
#